data_AF-A0A949M7J5-F1
#
_entry.id   AF-A0A949M7J5-F1
#
_cell.length_a   1.000
_cell.length_b   1.000
_cell.length_c   1.000
_cell.angle_alpha   90.00
_cell.angle_beta   90.00
_cell.angle_gamma   90.00
#
_symmetry.space_group_name_H-M   'P 1'
#
loop_
_entity.id
_entity.type
_entity.pdbx_description
1 polymer ?
#
loop_
_entity_poly.entity_id
_entity_poly.type
_entity_poly.pdbx_seq_one_letter_code
_entity_poly.pdbx_strand_id
1 'polypeptide(L)'
;MHELSIANEILKIVQEHASAANVKASDVTAVGIRLGAWSCVQEQSLQNSFRWLVDQTPFESARLEIQRIDEVQEMEVQEMIVEWIEIQDQKQEN
;
A
#
# COMPACT_ATOMS: atom_id res chain seq x y z
N MET A 1 -13.46 5.36 17.73
CA MET A 1 -12.26 5.96 17.13
C MET A 1 -12.01 5.24 15.81
N HIS A 2 -11.86 5.94 14.69
CA HIS A 2 -11.86 5.30 13.36
C HIS A 2 -10.51 4.65 13.00
N GLU A 3 -9.40 5.13 13.60
CA GLU A 3 -8.07 4.54 13.43
C GLU A 3 -7.95 3.17 14.10
N LEU A 4 -8.65 2.95 15.22
CA LEU A 4 -8.68 1.65 15.88
C LEU A 4 -9.33 0.58 15.00
N SER A 5 -10.42 0.91 14.30
CA SER A 5 -11.04 -0.02 13.35
C SER A 5 -10.12 -0.33 12.17
N ILE A 6 -9.39 0.67 11.66
CA ILE A 6 -8.41 0.46 10.58
C ILE A 6 -7.28 -0.43 11.07
N ALA A 7 -6.73 -0.16 12.26
CA ALA A 7 -5.66 -0.98 12.85
C ALA A 7 -6.09 -2.43 13.07
N ASN A 8 -7.35 -2.66 13.46
CA ASN A 8 -7.90 -4.01 13.65
C ASN A 8 -8.01 -4.78 12.31
N GLU A 9 -8.48 -4.12 11.25
CA GLU A 9 -8.50 -4.73 9.92
C GLU A 9 -7.08 -5.02 9.40
N ILE A 10 -6.11 -4.13 9.63
CA ILE A 10 -4.70 -4.38 9.30
C ILE A 10 -4.21 -5.65 10.01
N LEU A 11 -4.44 -5.76 11.32
CA LEU A 11 -4.01 -6.92 12.11
C LEU A 11 -4.65 -8.22 11.60
N LYS A 12 -5.94 -8.18 11.23
CA LYS A 12 -6.65 -9.33 10.66
C LYS A 12 -6.02 -9.77 9.33
N ILE A 13 -5.73 -8.84 8.42
CA ILE A 13 -5.07 -9.13 7.14
C ILE A 13 -3.69 -9.77 7.37
N VAL A 14 -2.94 -9.26 8.35
CA VAL A 14 -1.62 -9.80 8.73
C VAL A 14 -1.74 -11.22 9.28
N GLN A 15 -2.73 -11.49 10.13
CA GLN A 15 -2.99 -12.82 10.68
C GLN A 15 -3.33 -13.84 9.58
N GLU A 16 -4.19 -13.43 8.64
CA GLU A 16 -4.57 -14.27 7.49
C GLU A 16 -3.36 -14.58 6.61
N HIS A 17 -2.51 -13.59 6.30
CA HIS A 17 -1.30 -13.77 5.50
C HIS A 17 -0.23 -14.60 6.20
N ALA A 18 0.03 -14.34 7.49
CA ALA A 18 1.01 -15.11 8.26
C ALA A 18 0.61 -16.59 8.32
N SER A 19 -0.68 -16.87 8.50
CA SER A 19 -1.22 -18.24 8.50
C SER A 19 -1.07 -18.91 7.14
N ALA A 20 -1.41 -18.20 6.05
CA ALA A 20 -1.29 -18.72 4.69
C ALA A 20 0.16 -18.99 4.27
N ALA A 21 1.10 -18.14 4.72
CA ALA A 21 2.53 -18.28 4.44
C ALA A 21 3.26 -19.22 5.41
N ASN A 22 2.55 -19.78 6.41
CA ASN A 22 3.11 -20.61 7.48
C ASN A 22 4.25 -19.91 8.25
N VAL A 23 4.14 -18.59 8.40
CA VAL A 23 5.07 -17.74 9.15
C VAL A 23 4.58 -17.62 10.58
N LYS A 24 5.48 -17.76 11.55
CA LYS A 24 5.10 -17.58 12.96
C LYS A 24 4.80 -16.11 13.21
N ALA A 25 3.78 -15.82 14.01
CA ALA A 25 3.42 -14.45 14.35
C ALA A 25 4.59 -13.64 14.96
N SER A 26 5.47 -14.31 15.72
CA SER A 26 6.69 -13.71 16.29
C SER A 26 7.70 -13.22 15.25
N ASP A 27 7.65 -13.78 14.04
CA ASP A 27 8.58 -13.45 12.95
C ASP A 27 8.10 -12.23 12.15
N VAL A 28 6.86 -11.78 12.38
CA VAL A 28 6.31 -10.55 11.77
C VAL A 28 6.82 -9.35 12.55
N THR A 29 7.85 -8.70 12.02
CA THR A 29 8.53 -7.56 12.67
C THR A 29 8.08 -6.19 12.17
N ALA A 30 7.51 -6.13 10.96
CA ALA A 30 7.06 -4.90 10.33
C ALA A 30 5.86 -5.14 9.42
N VAL A 31 4.93 -4.18 9.41
CA VAL A 31 3.80 -4.12 8.49
C VAL A 31 3.86 -2.77 7.80
N GLY A 32 4.09 -2.77 6.49
CA GLY A 32 4.16 -1.56 5.67
C GLY A 32 2.82 -1.26 5.04
N ILE A 33 2.33 -0.03 5.20
CA ILE A 33 1.13 0.45 4.51
C ILE A 33 1.40 1.77 3.78
N ARG A 34 0.64 2.00 2.70
CA ARG A 34 0.62 3.28 2.00
C ARG A 34 -0.64 4.03 2.38
N LEU A 35 -0.47 5.28 2.79
CA LEU A 35 -1.56 6.14 3.21
C LEU A 35 -1.72 7.32 2.26
N GLY A 36 -2.86 7.39 1.58
CA GLY A 36 -3.17 8.47 0.64
C GLY A 36 -3.31 9.82 1.34
N ALA A 37 -2.85 10.88 0.67
CA ALA A 37 -2.95 12.26 1.14
C ALA A 37 -4.37 12.66 1.58
N TRP A 38 -5.39 12.15 0.91
CA TRP A 38 -6.81 12.44 1.13
C TRP A 38 -7.51 11.53 2.15
N SER A 39 -6.79 10.59 2.78
CA SER A 39 -7.38 9.64 3.72
C SER A 39 -7.89 10.27 5.03
N CYS A 40 -7.42 11.49 5.36
CA CYS A 40 -7.66 12.17 6.65
C CYS A 40 -7.25 11.34 7.89
N VAL A 41 -6.55 10.22 7.72
CA VAL A 41 -6.10 9.37 8.81
C VAL A 41 -4.88 9.98 9.48
N GLN A 42 -4.92 10.03 10.80
CA GLN A 42 -3.81 10.50 11.62
C GLN A 42 -2.81 9.36 11.82
N GLU A 43 -1.62 9.53 11.26
CA GLU A 43 -0.55 8.52 11.25
C GLU A 43 -0.17 8.04 12.66
N GLN A 44 0.09 8.99 13.55
CA GLN A 44 0.45 8.69 14.94
C GLN A 44 -0.68 7.95 15.66
N SER A 45 -1.94 8.36 15.46
CA SER A 45 -3.10 7.70 16.05
C SER A 45 -3.26 6.27 15.55
N LEU A 46 -3.00 6.03 14.25
CA LEU A 46 -3.03 4.69 13.67
C LEU A 46 -1.91 3.80 14.19
N GLN A 47 -0.67 4.31 14.25
CA GLN A 47 0.47 3.58 14.82
C GLN A 47 0.25 3.23 16.29
N ASN A 48 -0.26 4.17 17.08
CA ASN A 48 -0.58 3.94 18.50
C ASN A 48 -1.69 2.89 18.64
N SER A 49 -2.75 3.00 17.83
CA SER A 49 -3.85 2.02 17.83
C SER A 49 -3.35 0.63 17.47
N PHE A 50 -2.49 0.51 16.46
CA PHE A 50 -1.89 -0.76 16.07
C PHE A 50 -1.00 -1.31 17.19
N ARG A 51 -0.13 -0.48 17.79
CA ARG A 51 0.72 -0.88 18.91
C ARG A 51 -0.11 -1.41 20.08
N TRP A 52 -1.20 -0.75 20.41
CA TRP A 52 -2.10 -1.20 21.49
C TRP A 52 -2.80 -2.52 21.16
N LEU A 53 -3.14 -2.77 19.90
CA LEU A 53 -3.77 -4.03 19.49
C LEU A 53 -2.81 -5.21 19.48
N VAL A 54 -1.53 -4.98 19.13
CA VAL A 54 -0.54 -6.06 19.09
C VAL A 54 0.15 -6.30 20.43
N ASP A 55 0.06 -5.34 21.36
CA ASP A 55 0.58 -5.51 22.72
C ASP A 55 -0.06 -6.74 23.38
N GLN A 56 0.76 -7.56 24.03
CA GLN A 56 0.32 -8.82 24.66
C GLN A 56 -0.30 -9.84 23.68
N THR A 57 0.03 -9.73 22.39
CA THR A 57 -0.32 -10.73 21.37
C THR A 57 0.94 -11.36 20.78
N PRO A 58 0.84 -12.48 20.06
CA PRO A 58 1.97 -13.05 19.33
C PRO A 58 2.61 -12.11 18.28
N PHE A 59 1.96 -10.99 17.96
CA PHE A 59 2.46 -9.96 17.04
C PHE A 59 3.10 -8.76 17.76
N GLU A 60 3.40 -8.85 19.06
CA GLU A 60 3.97 -7.73 19.85
C GLU A 60 5.25 -7.11 19.25
N SER A 61 6.00 -7.92 18.49
CA SER A 61 7.23 -7.51 17.79
C SER A 61 6.95 -6.73 16.50
N ALA A 62 5.71 -6.72 16.01
CA ALA A 62 5.33 -6.01 14.81
C ALA A 62 5.22 -4.51 15.05
N ARG A 63 5.78 -3.73 14.13
CA ARG A 63 5.58 -2.27 14.06
C ARG A 63 4.85 -1.90 12.76
N LEU A 64 4.07 -0.82 12.81
CA LEU A 64 3.41 -0.28 11.63
C LEU A 64 4.28 0.81 11.00
N GLU A 65 4.70 0.59 9.76
CA GLU A 65 5.43 1.57 8.96
C GLU A 65 4.46 2.18 7.94
N ILE A 66 4.35 3.51 7.96
CA ILE A 66 3.40 4.23 7.11
C ILE A 66 4.20 5.06 6.11
N GLN A 67 3.96 4.79 4.83
CA GLN A 67 4.45 5.62 3.73
C GLN A 67 3.31 6.51 3.24
N ARG A 68 3.44 7.83 3.38
CA ARG A 68 2.50 8.75 2.73
C ARG A 68 2.74 8.75 1.23
N ILE A 69 1.64 8.64 0.49
CA ILE A 69 1.65 8.77 -0.96
C ILE A 69 0.90 10.06 -1.34
N ASP A 70 1.50 10.80 -2.26
CA ASP A 70 0.97 12.04 -2.77
C ASP A 70 -0.30 11.81 -3.60
N GLU A 71 -0.98 12.91 -3.90
CA GLU A 71 -2.11 12.90 -4.82
C GLU A 71 -1.65 12.44 -6.21
N VAL A 72 -2.30 11.39 -6.71
CA VAL A 72 -2.21 11.00 -8.11
C VAL A 72 -3.46 11.52 -8.79
N GLN A 73 -3.32 12.55 -9.62
CA GLN A 73 -4.36 12.90 -10.59
C GLN A 73 -4.22 11.95 -11.78
N GLU A 74 -5.17 11.02 -11.91
CA GLU A 74 -5.36 10.33 -13.18
C GLU A 74 -6.03 11.32 -14.15
N MET A 75 -5.25 11.88 -15.07
CA MET A 75 -5.82 12.55 -16.24
C MET A 75 -6.29 11.46 -17.22
N GLU A 76 -7.60 11.32 -17.39
CA GLU A 76 -8.14 10.61 -18.55
C GLU A 76 -7.70 11.35 -19.82
N VAL A 77 -6.87 10.70 -20.64
CA VAL A 77 -6.55 11.20 -21.99
C VAL A 77 -7.82 11.03 -22.82
N GLN A 78 -8.63 12.10 -22.93
CA GLN A 78 -9.88 12.04 -23.68
C GLN A 78 -9.66 11.87 -25.19
N GLU A 79 -8.53 12.35 -25.72
CA GLU A 79 -8.17 12.20 -27.13
C GLU A 79 -6.66 11.96 -27.30
N MET A 80 -6.31 10.88 -27.99
CA MET A 80 -4.95 10.60 -28.44
C MET A 80 -4.81 11.12 -29.88
N ILE A 81 -4.13 12.27 -30.05
CA ILE A 81 -3.86 12.85 -31.36
C ILE A 81 -2.46 12.43 -31.80
N VAL A 82 -2.38 11.59 -32.84
CA VAL A 82 -1.11 11.25 -33.49
C VAL A 82 -0.84 12.30 -34.56
N GLU A 83 0.11 13.21 -34.30
CA GLU A 83 0.40 14.33 -35.20
C GLU A 83 1.31 13.95 -36.39
N TRP A 84 2.14 12.92 -36.24
CA TRP A 84 2.92 12.37 -37.36
C TRP A 84 3.32 10.92 -37.09
N ILE A 85 3.51 10.18 -38.18
CA ILE A 85 4.09 8.83 -38.18
C ILE A 85 5.18 8.84 -39.25
N GLU A 86 6.41 8.53 -38.86
CA GLU A 86 7.52 8.32 -39.80
C GLU A 86 7.63 6.83 -40.11
N ILE A 87 7.65 6.51 -41.40
CA ILE A 87 7.74 5.14 -41.90
C ILE A 87 9.00 5.06 -42.76
N GLN A 88 9.86 4.07 -42.48
CA GLN A 88 11.04 3.84 -43.31
C GLN A 88 10.66 3.10 -44.60
N ASP A 89 10.91 3.74 -45.74
CA ASP A 89 10.73 3.14 -47.06
C ASP A 89 11.92 2.24 -47.39
N GLN A 90 11.68 0.94 -47.52
CA GLN A 90 12.67 -0.02 -47.99
C GLN A 90 12.74 0.09 -49.51
N LYS A 91 13.67 0.91 -50.02
CA LYS A 91 14.04 0.90 -51.44
C LYS A 91 14.45 -0.51 -51.85
N GLN A 92 13.64 -1.16 -52.68
CA GLN A 92 14.06 -2.32 -53.46
C GLN A 92 15.02 -1.85 -54.55
N GLU A 93 16.32 -2.10 -54.35
CA GLU A 93 17.31 -2.07 -55.43
C GLU A 93 17.13 -3.32 -56.29
N ASN A 94 16.98 -3.11 -57.61
CA ASN A 94 16.98 -4.14 -58.65
C ASN A 94 18.16 -3.87 -59.59
#